data_AF-A0A914MGI3-F1
#
_entry.id   AF-A0A914MGI3-F1
#
_cell.length_a   1.000
_cell.length_b   1.000
_cell.length_c   1.000
_cell.angle_alpha   90.00
_cell.angle_beta   90.00
_cell.angle_gamma   90.00
#
_symmetry.space_group_name_H-M   'P 1'
#
loop_
_entity.id
_entity.type
_entity.pdbx_description
1 polymer ?
#
loop_
_entity_poly.entity_id
_entity_poly.type
_entity_poly.pdbx_seq_one_letter_code
_entity_poly.pdbx_strand_id
1 'polypeptide(L)'
;MERDLERYYTDFEPPPVAPTFYPTEEDFADPILYVAKIKSSAEKYGLVKIIPPKSFRPPFCIDPEKFEFTPRVQRLNEIDALFRLRIIFINKLVKFWQIHGQHFRIPWAENKYIDLYRLQKLVAENGGLRKVSETRRWSHIAKCLGFKSTAGPSLKYHYTKWIQPFELHLSDCNDDTGPSTSEDTKDECKNVPQTRRQSRMMAGLEKRRIKPIPSLDKSSLQDKSDHRTPIELVICAKCGHGDDEARLLLCETCDNSLHIYCANPPLMEVPKGEWRCHTCVTNAVKSVSTDFGFVDSQQIFNLNTFGDWANTFKQQYFKEIPTDVPREKVEAEFWRNVVDIDSVVQVKYGADLISSKVGSGFPRREDSLNGIDFKEKQYYVNHPWNLNNLPKLKESVLCHMHTDISDTRMC
;
A
#
# COMPACT_ATOMS: atom_id res chain seq x y z
N MET A 1 12.92 -15.10 15.14
CA MET A 1 13.10 -16.03 13.99
C MET A 1 12.92 -15.31 12.64
N GLU A 2 13.08 -13.98 12.57
CA GLU A 2 13.24 -13.23 11.32
C GLU A 2 14.68 -13.41 10.81
N ARG A 3 14.96 -14.61 10.29
CA ARG A 3 16.22 -14.94 9.61
C ARG A 3 16.32 -14.04 8.38
N ASP A 4 17.31 -13.17 8.36
CA ASP A 4 17.85 -12.43 7.21
C ASP A 4 17.11 -12.65 5.87
N LEU A 5 15.90 -12.13 5.74
CA LEU A 5 15.09 -12.36 4.55
C LEU A 5 15.63 -11.54 3.37
N GLU A 6 16.32 -10.43 3.66
CA GLU A 6 16.98 -9.54 2.69
C GLU A 6 17.92 -10.29 1.76
N ARG A 7 18.68 -11.27 2.29
CA ARG A 7 19.60 -12.08 1.46
C ARG A 7 18.88 -12.80 0.32
N TYR A 8 17.61 -13.19 0.50
CA TYR A 8 16.85 -13.88 -0.55
C TYR A 8 16.46 -12.94 -1.69
N TYR A 9 16.52 -11.62 -1.48
CA TYR A 9 16.26 -10.62 -2.50
C TYR A 9 17.56 -10.09 -3.12
N THR A 10 18.63 -9.89 -2.32
CA THR A 10 19.92 -9.38 -2.82
C THR A 10 20.76 -10.45 -3.50
N ASP A 11 20.70 -11.69 -3.00
CA ASP A 11 21.35 -12.87 -3.56
C ASP A 11 20.29 -13.86 -4.03
N PHE A 12 19.39 -13.38 -4.91
CA PHE A 12 18.27 -14.17 -5.38
C PHE A 12 18.74 -15.45 -6.08
N GLU A 13 18.31 -16.59 -5.53
CA GLU A 13 18.49 -17.91 -6.13
C GLU A 13 17.16 -18.35 -6.77
N PRO A 14 17.10 -18.55 -8.09
CA PRO A 14 15.88 -18.99 -8.76
C PRO A 14 15.35 -20.30 -8.17
N PRO A 15 14.05 -20.38 -7.83
CA PRO A 15 13.47 -21.62 -7.32
C PRO A 15 13.43 -22.70 -8.41
N PRO A 16 13.30 -23.98 -8.02
CA PRO A 16 13.10 -25.07 -8.99
C PRO A 16 11.90 -24.82 -9.89
N VAL A 17 12.05 -25.14 -11.17
CA VAL A 17 10.98 -24.96 -12.16
C VAL A 17 9.86 -25.97 -11.91
N ALA A 18 8.61 -25.50 -11.95
CA ALA A 18 7.45 -26.38 -11.87
C ALA A 18 7.35 -27.33 -13.07
N PRO A 19 6.76 -28.53 -12.90
CA PRO A 19 6.67 -29.51 -13.97
C PRO A 19 5.85 -28.96 -15.15
N THR A 20 6.31 -29.33 -16.35
CA THR A 20 5.63 -29.01 -17.61
C THR A 20 5.04 -30.28 -18.19
N PHE A 21 3.75 -30.25 -18.50
CA PHE A 21 3.00 -31.37 -19.06
C PHE A 21 2.62 -31.10 -20.51
N TYR A 22 2.63 -32.15 -21.32
CA TYR A 22 2.35 -32.13 -22.76
C TYR A 22 1.25 -33.16 -23.07
N PRO A 23 -0.04 -32.81 -22.93
CA PRO A 23 -1.13 -33.71 -23.24
C PRO A 23 -1.09 -34.16 -24.72
N THR A 24 -1.48 -35.41 -24.96
CA THR A 24 -1.86 -35.88 -26.30
C THR A 24 -3.18 -35.23 -26.73
N GLU A 25 -3.57 -35.38 -28.00
CA GLU A 25 -4.89 -34.89 -28.47
C GLU A 25 -6.06 -35.52 -27.69
N GLU A 26 -5.94 -36.80 -27.34
CA GLU A 26 -6.92 -37.53 -26.54
C GLU A 26 -6.98 -37.00 -25.10
N ASP A 27 -5.82 -36.83 -24.48
CA ASP A 27 -5.72 -36.25 -23.14
C ASP A 27 -6.22 -34.80 -23.10
N PHE A 28 -6.04 -34.06 -24.19
CA PHE A 28 -6.45 -32.66 -24.30
C PHE A 28 -7.95 -32.50 -24.59
N ALA A 29 -8.68 -33.58 -24.87
CA ALA A 29 -10.12 -33.49 -25.14
C ALA A 29 -10.92 -33.03 -23.90
N ASP A 30 -10.49 -33.38 -22.69
CA ASP A 30 -11.16 -33.03 -21.44
C ASP A 30 -10.18 -32.40 -20.42
N PRO A 31 -10.29 -31.10 -20.12
CA PRO A 31 -9.39 -30.42 -19.20
C PRO A 31 -9.51 -30.92 -17.77
N ILE A 32 -10.72 -31.26 -17.29
CA ILE A 32 -10.94 -31.62 -15.88
C ILE A 32 -10.41 -33.03 -15.64
N LEU A 33 -10.69 -33.97 -16.55
CA LEU A 33 -10.12 -35.31 -16.48
C LEU A 33 -8.59 -35.29 -16.60
N TYR A 34 -8.04 -34.45 -17.49
CA TYR A 34 -6.60 -34.34 -17.63
C TYR A 34 -5.94 -33.75 -16.37
N VAL A 35 -6.51 -32.70 -15.79
CA VAL A 35 -6.02 -32.13 -14.52
C VAL A 35 -6.10 -33.18 -13.40
N ALA A 36 -7.18 -33.97 -13.34
CA ALA A 36 -7.29 -35.07 -12.39
C ALA A 36 -6.22 -36.16 -12.61
N LYS A 37 -5.92 -36.50 -13.88
CA LYS A 37 -4.87 -37.46 -14.26
C LYS A 37 -3.49 -37.02 -13.76
N ILE A 38 -3.14 -35.73 -13.90
CA ILE A 38 -1.83 -35.22 -13.49
C ILE A 38 -1.75 -34.85 -12.00
N LYS A 39 -2.89 -34.71 -11.31
CA LYS A 39 -3.00 -34.21 -9.93
C LYS A 39 -1.98 -34.83 -8.97
N SER A 40 -1.89 -36.16 -8.92
CA SER A 40 -1.02 -36.87 -7.96
C SER A 40 0.47 -36.50 -8.08
N SER A 41 0.92 -36.14 -9.29
CA SER A 41 2.28 -35.69 -9.55
C SER A 41 2.47 -34.17 -9.47
N ALA A 42 1.38 -33.42 -9.72
CA ALA A 42 1.33 -31.95 -9.78
C ALA A 42 1.14 -31.28 -8.42
N GLU A 43 0.31 -31.85 -7.54
CA GLU A 43 -0.21 -31.22 -6.33
C GLU A 43 0.90 -30.76 -5.37
N LYS A 44 2.00 -31.53 -5.28
CA LYS A 44 3.16 -31.19 -4.44
C LYS A 44 3.89 -29.89 -4.83
N TYR A 45 3.70 -29.40 -6.06
CA TYR A 45 4.33 -28.17 -6.55
C TYR A 45 3.43 -26.93 -6.40
N GLY A 46 2.12 -27.12 -6.17
CA GLY A 46 1.12 -26.03 -6.11
C GLY A 46 0.78 -25.39 -7.46
N LEU A 47 1.68 -25.40 -8.44
CA LEU A 47 1.46 -24.90 -9.79
C LEU A 47 2.11 -25.82 -10.84
N VAL A 48 1.55 -25.81 -12.06
CA VAL A 48 2.08 -26.57 -13.21
C VAL A 48 1.96 -25.76 -14.50
N LYS A 49 2.75 -26.11 -15.50
CA LYS A 49 2.60 -25.59 -16.87
C LYS A 49 2.05 -26.67 -17.78
N ILE A 50 1.00 -26.38 -18.53
CA ILE A 50 0.45 -27.28 -19.57
C ILE A 50 0.69 -26.63 -20.93
N ILE A 51 1.40 -27.34 -21.81
CA ILE A 51 1.63 -26.90 -23.18
C ILE A 51 0.68 -27.69 -24.08
N PRO A 52 -0.32 -27.04 -24.70
CA PRO A 52 -1.33 -27.74 -25.50
C PRO A 52 -0.71 -28.39 -26.75
N PRO A 53 -1.42 -29.34 -27.40
CA PRO A 53 -1.02 -29.89 -28.69
C PRO A 53 -0.79 -28.78 -29.73
N LYS A 54 0.16 -28.99 -30.65
CA LYS A 54 0.53 -27.97 -31.67
C LYS A 54 -0.62 -27.56 -32.59
N SER A 55 -1.64 -28.41 -32.71
CA SER A 55 -2.88 -28.21 -33.46
C SER A 55 -3.80 -27.17 -32.81
N PHE A 56 -3.76 -27.02 -31.49
CA PHE A 56 -4.60 -26.10 -30.75
C PHE A 56 -4.00 -24.69 -30.77
N ARG A 57 -4.53 -23.84 -31.64
CA ARG A 57 -4.07 -22.45 -31.84
C ARG A 57 -5.26 -21.49 -31.95
N PRO A 58 -5.94 -21.20 -30.82
CA PRO A 58 -7.07 -20.30 -30.83
C PRO A 58 -6.66 -18.91 -31.33
N PRO A 59 -7.48 -18.24 -32.14
CA PRO A 59 -7.23 -16.86 -32.54
C PRO A 59 -7.39 -15.91 -31.34
N PHE A 60 -6.68 -14.78 -31.37
CA PHE A 60 -6.86 -13.73 -30.38
C PHE A 60 -8.05 -12.82 -30.76
N CYS A 61 -9.07 -12.75 -29.91
CA CYS A 61 -10.37 -12.14 -30.27
C CYS A 61 -10.56 -10.70 -29.79
N ILE A 62 -9.58 -10.12 -29.11
CA ILE A 62 -9.63 -8.73 -28.64
C ILE A 62 -9.04 -7.83 -29.72
N ASP A 63 -9.79 -6.81 -30.12
CA ASP A 63 -9.33 -5.73 -31.00
C ASP A 63 -8.33 -4.83 -30.25
N PRO A 64 -7.03 -4.83 -30.60
CA PRO A 64 -6.01 -4.11 -29.83
C PRO A 64 -6.17 -2.59 -29.84
N GLU A 65 -6.85 -2.04 -30.85
CA GLU A 65 -7.05 -0.60 -30.99
C GLU A 65 -8.24 -0.11 -30.17
N LYS A 66 -9.30 -0.93 -30.08
CA LYS A 66 -10.54 -0.60 -29.34
C LYS A 66 -10.52 -1.03 -27.88
N PHE A 67 -9.65 -1.95 -27.50
CA PHE A 67 -9.53 -2.39 -26.11
C PHE A 67 -8.93 -1.27 -25.27
N GLU A 68 -9.76 -0.54 -24.52
CA GLU A 68 -9.32 0.52 -23.62
C GLU A 68 -9.36 0.07 -22.16
N PHE A 69 -8.31 0.41 -21.41
CA PHE A 69 -8.25 0.16 -19.97
C PHE A 69 -7.43 1.23 -19.24
N THR A 70 -7.74 1.42 -17.97
CA THR A 70 -6.96 2.28 -17.07
C THR A 70 -6.00 1.39 -16.28
N PRO A 71 -4.68 1.43 -16.54
CA PRO A 71 -3.74 0.63 -15.77
C PRO A 71 -3.58 1.18 -14.36
N ARG A 72 -3.24 0.31 -13.41
CA ARG A 72 -2.79 0.68 -12.06
C ARG A 72 -1.30 0.94 -12.05
N VAL A 73 -0.86 1.89 -11.24
CA VAL A 73 0.55 2.15 -10.97
C VAL A 73 0.99 1.31 -9.78
N GLN A 74 2.14 0.65 -9.91
CA GLN A 74 2.74 -0.20 -8.88
C GLN A 74 4.18 0.24 -8.61
N ARG A 75 4.48 0.56 -7.36
CA ARG A 75 5.84 0.85 -6.86
C ARG A 75 6.44 -0.45 -6.35
N LEU A 76 7.56 -0.89 -6.94
CA LEU A 76 8.07 -2.25 -6.69
C LEU A 76 8.48 -2.48 -5.23
N ASN A 77 9.06 -1.47 -4.58
CA ASN A 77 9.48 -1.52 -3.19
C ASN A 77 8.32 -1.48 -2.17
N GLU A 78 7.08 -1.31 -2.63
CA GLU A 78 5.88 -1.32 -1.78
C GLU A 78 5.04 -2.60 -1.93
N ILE A 79 5.47 -3.54 -2.80
CA ILE A 79 4.74 -4.78 -3.07
C ILE A 79 4.88 -5.76 -1.91
N ASP A 80 6.09 -5.94 -1.41
CA ASP A 80 6.36 -6.90 -0.35
C ASP A 80 5.87 -6.36 1.01
N ALA A 81 5.11 -7.17 1.73
CA ALA A 81 4.49 -6.76 2.99
C ALA A 81 5.53 -6.37 4.06
N LEU A 82 6.68 -7.06 4.11
CA LEU A 82 7.73 -6.76 5.07
C LEU A 82 8.43 -5.43 4.74
N PHE A 83 8.75 -5.21 3.46
CA PHE A 83 9.33 -3.93 3.02
C PHE A 83 8.35 -2.77 3.16
N ARG A 84 7.07 -3.00 2.87
CA ARG A 84 6.00 -2.02 3.11
C ARG A 84 5.93 -1.60 4.58
N LEU A 85 6.05 -2.52 5.53
CA LEU A 85 6.10 -2.17 6.96
C LEU A 85 7.30 -1.28 7.30
N ARG A 86 8.47 -1.53 6.70
CA ARG A 86 9.68 -0.71 6.87
C ARG A 86 9.46 0.70 6.32
N ILE A 87 8.94 0.83 5.09
CA ILE A 87 8.68 2.13 4.47
C ILE A 87 7.64 2.90 5.29
N ILE A 88 6.56 2.26 5.73
CA ILE A 88 5.56 2.89 6.60
C ILE A 88 6.23 3.44 7.87
N PHE A 89 7.10 2.65 8.51
CA PHE A 89 7.80 3.10 9.71
C PHE A 89 8.71 4.30 9.45
N ILE A 90 9.49 4.27 8.35
CA ILE A 90 10.34 5.41 7.96
C ILE A 90 9.50 6.65 7.65
N ASN A 91 8.41 6.53 6.90
CA ASN A 91 7.54 7.66 6.58
C ASN A 91 6.87 8.25 7.83
N LYS A 92 6.53 7.40 8.81
CA LYS A 92 6.05 7.84 10.13
C LYS A 92 7.10 8.66 10.85
N LEU A 93 8.36 8.23 10.84
CA LEU A 93 9.48 9.00 11.41
C LEU A 93 9.68 10.32 10.67
N VAL A 94 9.71 10.31 9.34
CA VAL A 94 9.83 11.53 8.52
C VAL A 94 8.73 12.52 8.88
N LYS A 95 7.48 12.05 8.94
CA LYS A 95 6.32 12.89 9.27
C LYS A 95 6.40 13.45 10.69
N PHE A 96 6.74 12.61 11.66
CA PHE A 96 6.92 13.02 13.05
C PHE A 96 7.95 14.14 13.17
N TRP A 97 9.16 13.92 12.64
CA TRP A 97 10.23 14.90 12.73
C TRP A 97 9.94 16.18 11.94
N GLN A 98 9.27 16.08 10.79
CA GLN A 98 8.83 17.23 10.02
C GLN A 98 7.84 18.11 10.81
N ILE A 99 6.91 17.51 11.56
CA ILE A 99 5.98 18.26 12.42
C ILE A 99 6.74 18.98 13.53
N HIS A 100 7.82 18.39 14.04
CA HIS A 100 8.71 19.02 15.02
C HIS A 100 9.75 19.97 14.40
N GLY A 101 9.61 20.34 13.13
CA GLY A 101 10.51 21.28 12.46
C GLY A 101 11.90 20.73 12.13
N GLN A 102 12.09 19.41 12.19
CA GLN A 102 13.34 18.76 11.82
C GLN A 102 13.22 17.95 10.53
N HIS A 103 14.18 18.14 9.62
CA HIS A 103 14.30 17.28 8.45
C HIS A 103 15.03 16.00 8.84
N PHE A 104 14.29 14.90 8.90
CA PHE A 104 14.84 13.58 9.12
C PHE A 104 15.40 12.98 7.82
N ARG A 105 16.61 12.41 7.91
CA ARG A 105 17.23 11.59 6.86
C ARG A 105 17.71 10.29 7.48
N ILE A 106 17.63 9.20 6.71
CA ILE A 106 18.06 7.88 7.18
C ILE A 106 19.56 7.93 7.51
N PRO A 107 19.97 7.58 8.74
CA PRO A 107 21.36 7.64 9.15
C PRO A 107 22.20 6.49 8.58
N TRP A 108 23.49 6.74 8.46
CA TRP A 108 24.49 5.81 7.92
C TRP A 108 25.39 5.27 9.02
N ALA A 109 25.80 4.02 8.90
CA ALA A 109 26.89 3.43 9.67
C ALA A 109 27.74 2.55 8.74
N GLU A 110 29.07 2.62 8.84
CA GLU A 110 29.99 1.74 8.08
C GLU A 110 29.68 1.67 6.56
N ASN A 111 29.27 2.80 5.95
CA ASN A 111 28.86 2.93 4.54
C ASN A 111 27.57 2.18 4.13
N LYS A 112 26.73 1.81 5.09
CA LYS A 112 25.39 1.23 4.86
C LYS A 112 24.33 2.01 5.65
N TYR A 113 23.13 2.12 5.09
CA TYR A 113 21.99 2.68 5.81
C TYR A 113 21.60 1.80 7.01
N ILE A 114 21.22 2.45 8.11
CA ILE A 114 20.69 1.75 9.27
C ILE A 114 19.21 1.45 9.02
N ASP A 115 18.84 0.16 8.98
CA ASP A 115 17.44 -0.27 9.00
C ASP A 115 16.82 0.08 10.37
N LEU A 116 16.20 1.26 10.46
CA LEU A 116 15.63 1.76 11.70
C LEU A 116 14.41 0.96 12.17
N TYR A 117 13.66 0.34 11.25
CA TYR A 117 12.53 -0.52 11.61
C TYR A 117 13.02 -1.79 12.29
N ARG A 118 14.03 -2.44 11.70
CA ARG A 118 14.62 -3.64 12.29
C ARG A 118 15.38 -3.33 13.57
N LEU A 119 16.08 -2.20 13.62
CA LEU A 119 16.72 -1.71 14.83
C LEU A 119 15.70 -1.51 15.97
N GLN A 120 14.55 -0.91 15.67
CA GLN A 120 13.44 -0.74 16.61
C GLN A 120 12.93 -2.08 17.15
N LYS A 121 12.64 -3.04 16.27
CA LYS A 121 12.23 -4.39 16.69
C LYS A 121 13.27 -5.09 17.56
N LEU A 122 14.53 -5.09 17.15
CA LEU A 122 15.60 -5.79 17.89
C LEU A 122 15.80 -5.21 19.30
N VAL A 123 15.68 -3.89 19.45
CA VAL A 123 15.74 -3.25 20.77
C VAL A 123 14.52 -3.62 21.60
N ALA A 124 13.32 -3.62 21.03
CA ALA A 124 12.09 -4.04 21.71
C ALA A 124 12.16 -5.51 22.17
N GLU A 125 12.58 -6.43 21.30
CA GLU A 125 12.78 -7.86 21.61
C GLU A 125 13.81 -8.09 22.74
N ASN A 126 14.80 -7.21 22.86
CA ASN A 126 15.78 -7.24 23.94
C ASN A 126 15.34 -6.48 25.20
N GLY A 127 14.06 -6.09 25.29
CA GLY A 127 13.45 -5.45 26.44
C GLY A 127 13.66 -3.93 26.53
N GLY A 128 13.82 -3.28 25.38
CA GLY A 128 13.87 -1.83 25.24
C GLY A 128 15.25 -1.20 25.48
N LEU A 129 15.33 0.10 25.21
CA LEU A 129 16.57 0.88 25.23
C LEU A 129 17.37 0.77 26.55
N ARG A 130 16.67 0.85 27.70
CA ARG A 130 17.31 0.76 29.02
C ARG A 130 18.00 -0.58 29.22
N LYS A 131 17.25 -1.68 29.07
CA LYS A 131 17.75 -3.04 29.29
C LYS A 131 18.90 -3.37 28.34
N VAL A 132 18.78 -3.00 27.06
CA VAL A 132 19.87 -3.19 26.07
C VAL A 132 21.14 -2.44 26.46
N SER A 133 21.00 -1.20 26.96
CA SER A 133 22.13 -0.38 27.37
C SER A 133 22.79 -0.88 28.65
N GLU A 134 22.00 -1.26 29.65
CA GLU A 134 22.47 -1.83 30.93
C GLU A 134 23.18 -3.17 30.71
N THR A 135 22.64 -4.03 29.84
CA THR A 135 23.21 -5.35 29.52
C THR A 135 24.29 -5.34 28.43
N ARG A 136 24.72 -4.15 27.97
CA ARG A 136 25.74 -3.96 26.91
C ARG A 136 25.48 -4.75 25.62
N ARG A 137 24.22 -4.91 25.21
CA ARG A 137 23.81 -5.73 24.05
C ARG A 137 23.91 -5.04 22.69
N TRP A 138 24.30 -3.77 22.64
CA TRP A 138 24.44 -3.02 21.38
C TRP A 138 25.38 -3.68 20.36
N SER A 139 26.46 -4.31 20.81
CA SER A 139 27.38 -5.05 19.93
C SER A 139 26.74 -6.31 19.33
N HIS A 140 25.80 -6.94 20.04
CA HIS A 140 25.02 -8.07 19.51
C HIS A 140 23.99 -7.60 18.49
N ILE A 141 23.26 -6.51 18.80
CA ILE A 141 22.31 -5.89 17.86
C ILE A 141 22.99 -5.46 16.57
N ALA A 142 24.19 -4.87 16.65
CA ALA A 142 24.99 -4.52 15.48
C ALA A 142 25.26 -5.72 14.57
N LYS A 143 25.67 -6.87 15.14
CA LYS A 143 25.87 -8.11 14.38
C LYS A 143 24.58 -8.60 13.72
N CYS A 144 23.45 -8.54 14.42
CA CYS A 144 22.15 -8.94 13.89
C CYS A 144 21.67 -8.07 12.72
N LEU A 145 22.12 -6.82 12.65
CA LEU A 145 21.84 -5.88 11.55
C LEU A 145 22.88 -5.94 10.41
N GLY A 146 23.88 -6.84 10.52
CA GLY A 146 24.94 -6.98 9.53
C GLY A 146 26.06 -5.94 9.63
N PHE A 147 26.19 -5.24 10.76
CA PHE A 147 27.29 -4.32 11.03
C PHE A 147 28.37 -4.97 11.90
N LYS A 148 29.57 -4.39 11.93
CA LYS A 148 30.60 -4.81 12.89
C LYS A 148 30.16 -4.43 14.31
N SER A 149 30.65 -5.18 15.31
CA SER A 149 30.33 -4.92 16.74
C SER A 149 30.72 -3.53 17.23
N THR A 150 31.66 -2.88 16.54
CA THR A 150 32.09 -1.50 16.76
C THR A 150 31.01 -0.46 16.45
N ALA A 151 30.01 -0.80 15.63
CA ALA A 151 28.90 0.10 15.31
C ALA A 151 27.91 0.30 16.47
N GLY A 152 27.97 -0.52 17.53
CA GLY A 152 27.02 -0.50 18.65
C GLY A 152 26.76 0.90 19.25
N PRO A 153 27.79 1.71 19.59
CA PRO A 153 27.61 3.07 20.08
C PRO A 153 26.91 4.02 19.09
N SER A 154 27.23 3.90 17.79
CA SER A 154 26.58 4.68 16.73
C SER A 154 25.09 4.32 16.61
N LEU A 155 24.76 3.02 16.63
CA LEU A 155 23.37 2.55 16.63
C LEU A 155 22.59 3.06 17.84
N LYS A 156 23.21 3.04 19.03
CA LYS A 156 22.62 3.62 20.25
C LYS A 156 22.31 5.11 20.07
N TYR A 157 23.26 5.88 19.56
CA TYR A 157 23.06 7.31 19.31
C TYR A 157 21.88 7.56 18.38
N HIS A 158 21.83 6.85 17.24
CA HIS A 158 20.75 7.01 16.28
C HIS A 158 19.39 6.56 16.81
N TYR A 159 19.34 5.49 17.61
CA TYR A 159 18.12 5.07 18.29
C TYR A 159 17.60 6.15 19.23
N THR A 160 18.45 6.60 20.15
CA THR A 160 18.10 7.60 21.16
C THR A 160 17.71 8.93 20.52
N LYS A 161 18.35 9.32 19.41
CA LYS A 161 18.06 10.57 18.73
C LYS A 161 16.77 10.52 17.92
N TRP A 162 16.58 9.47 17.12
CA TRP A 162 15.57 9.48 16.06
C TRP A 162 14.37 8.57 16.32
N ILE A 163 14.54 7.47 17.05
CA ILE A 163 13.48 6.46 17.29
C ILE A 163 12.84 6.68 18.66
N GLN A 164 13.64 6.84 19.72
CA GLN A 164 13.13 6.90 21.08
C GLN A 164 12.10 8.03 21.30
N PRO A 165 12.31 9.28 20.82
CA PRO A 165 11.32 10.34 21.02
C PRO A 165 9.98 10.02 20.33
N PHE A 166 10.05 9.40 19.17
CA PHE A 166 8.88 8.94 18.42
C PHE A 166 8.14 7.81 19.15
N GLU A 167 8.85 6.84 19.72
CA GLU A 167 8.24 5.75 20.49
C GLU A 167 7.54 6.27 21.75
N LEU A 168 8.18 7.16 22.49
CA LEU A 168 7.61 7.77 23.69
C LEU A 168 6.34 8.57 23.35
N HIS A 169 6.36 9.33 22.25
CA HIS A 169 5.17 10.04 21.79
C HIS A 169 4.02 9.09 21.45
N LEU A 170 4.30 7.91 20.90
CA LEU A 170 3.23 6.95 20.55
C LEU A 170 2.79 6.07 21.73
N SER A 171 3.61 5.86 22.75
CA SER A 171 3.22 5.06 23.92
C SER A 171 2.18 5.74 24.81
N ASP A 172 2.20 7.07 24.89
CA ASP A 172 1.34 7.85 25.80
C ASP A 172 -0.15 7.86 25.41
N CYS A 173 -0.52 7.32 24.24
CA CYS A 173 -1.90 7.30 23.76
C CYS A 173 -2.67 6.01 24.09
N ASN A 174 -2.07 5.05 24.80
CA ASN A 174 -2.75 3.84 25.26
C ASN A 174 -3.45 3.99 26.63
N ASP A 175 -3.34 5.15 27.29
CA ASP A 175 -3.82 5.36 28.67
C ASP A 175 -4.95 6.41 28.81
N ASP A 176 -5.56 6.83 27.71
CA ASP A 176 -6.69 7.78 27.74
C ASP A 176 -8.02 7.07 27.44
N THR A 177 -8.37 6.06 28.26
CA THR A 177 -9.75 5.58 28.38
C THR A 177 -10.50 6.46 29.38
N GLY A 178 -11.18 7.49 28.86
CA GLY A 178 -12.34 8.14 29.48
C GLY A 178 -13.65 7.42 29.14
N PRO A 179 -14.73 7.63 29.91
CA PRO A 179 -15.63 6.57 30.36
C PRO A 179 -16.61 6.06 29.31
N SER A 180 -16.92 4.77 29.46
CA SER A 180 -17.99 4.03 28.81
C SER A 180 -19.33 4.77 28.80
N THR A 181 -19.87 4.98 27.62
CA THR A 181 -21.31 4.93 27.37
C THR A 181 -21.55 3.86 26.31
N SER A 182 -22.16 2.77 26.75
CA SER A 182 -22.79 1.74 25.93
C SER A 182 -23.79 2.36 24.96
N GLU A 183 -23.74 1.97 23.69
CA GLU A 183 -24.90 1.39 22.98
C GLU A 183 -24.47 0.80 21.64
N ASP A 184 -24.90 -0.45 21.44
CA ASP A 184 -24.79 -1.23 20.23
C ASP A 184 -25.47 -0.55 19.04
N THR A 185 -24.83 -0.52 17.87
CA THR A 185 -25.46 -1.02 16.65
C THR A 185 -24.41 -1.44 15.64
N LYS A 186 -24.62 -2.65 15.10
CA LYS A 186 -24.00 -3.24 13.92
C LYS A 186 -24.01 -2.24 12.76
N ASP A 187 -22.90 -2.14 12.02
CA ASP A 187 -22.95 -1.54 10.68
C ASP A 187 -22.37 -2.46 9.61
N GLU A 188 -23.28 -2.84 8.72
CA GLU A 188 -23.06 -3.51 7.45
C GLU A 188 -22.28 -2.59 6.50
N CYS A 189 -21.23 -3.13 5.88
CA CYS A 189 -20.66 -2.53 4.68
C CYS A 189 -21.71 -2.49 3.56
N LYS A 190 -22.18 -1.29 3.19
CA LYS A 190 -22.81 -1.04 1.89
C LYS A 190 -21.94 -0.10 1.06
N ASN A 191 -21.53 -0.65 -0.08
CA ASN A 191 -20.87 -0.01 -1.20
C ASN A 191 -21.73 1.10 -1.85
N VAL A 192 -21.07 1.85 -2.76
CA VAL A 192 -21.59 2.65 -3.91
C VAL A 192 -21.49 4.18 -3.72
N PRO A 193 -21.10 5.00 -4.72
CA PRO A 193 -19.97 4.92 -5.65
C PRO A 193 -19.14 6.23 -5.71
N GLN A 194 -17.87 6.13 -6.12
CA GLN A 194 -16.97 7.26 -6.34
C GLN A 194 -17.43 8.13 -7.53
N THR A 195 -17.69 9.42 -7.28
CA THR A 195 -17.79 10.43 -8.34
C THR A 195 -16.48 11.20 -8.49
N ARG A 196 -15.89 10.99 -9.67
CA ARG A 196 -14.86 11.75 -10.40
C ARG A 196 -14.81 13.24 -10.03
N ARG A 197 -13.71 13.71 -9.45
CA ARG A 197 -13.35 15.15 -9.48
C ARG A 197 -11.90 15.37 -9.87
N GLN A 198 -11.77 16.09 -10.98
CA GLN A 198 -10.57 16.50 -11.66
C GLN A 198 -9.72 17.46 -10.81
N SER A 199 -8.41 17.27 -10.90
CA SER A 199 -7.39 18.17 -10.36
C SER A 199 -7.34 19.48 -11.17
N ARG A 200 -7.35 20.62 -10.48
CA ARG A 200 -6.81 21.90 -10.99
C ARG A 200 -5.92 22.52 -9.92
N MET A 201 -4.75 22.96 -10.38
CA MET A 201 -3.67 23.56 -9.59
C MET A 201 -3.82 25.10 -9.47
N MET A 202 -3.34 25.62 -8.32
CA MET A 202 -2.80 26.96 -7.98
C MET A 202 -3.62 28.24 -8.22
N ALA A 203 -3.85 29.01 -7.13
CA ALA A 203 -3.42 30.41 -6.94
C ALA A 203 -4.23 31.10 -5.83
N GLY A 204 -3.57 31.98 -5.04
CA GLY A 204 -4.21 33.10 -4.36
C GLY A 204 -4.51 32.93 -2.86
N LEU A 205 -3.79 33.71 -2.05
CA LEU A 205 -4.16 34.04 -0.67
C LEU A 205 -5.55 34.69 -0.67
N GLU A 206 -6.47 34.25 0.21
CA GLU A 206 -7.55 35.11 0.70
C GLU A 206 -8.14 34.67 2.03
N LYS A 207 -8.22 35.65 2.95
CA LYS A 207 -8.77 35.56 4.32
C LYS A 207 -10.24 35.11 4.27
N ARG A 208 -10.60 34.03 4.96
CA ARG A 208 -12.00 33.59 5.06
C ARG A 208 -12.75 34.33 6.17
N ARG A 209 -13.76 35.09 5.75
CA ARG A 209 -14.85 35.67 6.55
C ARG A 209 -15.76 34.58 7.12
N ILE A 210 -16.14 34.72 8.38
CA ILE A 210 -17.19 33.94 9.07
C ILE A 210 -18.56 34.39 8.56
N LYS A 211 -19.49 33.45 8.32
CA LYS A 211 -20.90 33.72 7.97
C LYS A 211 -21.74 33.85 9.26
N PRO A 212 -22.73 34.76 9.34
CA PRO A 212 -23.58 34.89 10.52
C PRO A 212 -24.77 33.91 10.51
N ILE A 213 -25.16 33.45 11.70
CA ILE A 213 -26.33 32.62 11.99
C ILE A 213 -27.55 33.54 12.30
N PRO A 214 -28.80 33.13 11.99
CA PRO A 214 -29.98 34.00 12.08
C PRO A 214 -30.49 34.19 13.52
N SER A 215 -31.16 35.32 13.68
CA SER A 215 -31.84 35.91 14.84
C SER A 215 -32.78 34.99 15.63
N LEU A 216 -32.66 35.04 16.96
CA LEU A 216 -33.73 34.78 17.91
C LEU A 216 -33.85 35.92 18.93
N ASP A 217 -35.07 36.07 19.41
CA ASP A 217 -35.75 37.28 19.86
C ASP A 217 -35.30 37.90 21.20
N LYS A 218 -35.59 39.20 21.35
CA LYS A 218 -35.37 39.99 22.58
C LYS A 218 -36.44 39.72 23.63
N SER A 219 -36.05 39.53 24.89
CA SER A 219 -36.57 40.35 26.01
C SER A 219 -35.86 40.14 27.35
N SER A 220 -35.76 41.24 28.08
CA SER A 220 -35.52 41.39 29.53
C SER A 220 -34.13 41.08 30.13
N LEU A 221 -33.26 42.10 30.01
CA LEU A 221 -32.38 42.69 31.03
C LEU A 221 -32.18 41.90 32.36
N GLN A 222 -30.97 41.38 32.58
CA GLN A 222 -30.04 41.87 33.60
C GLN A 222 -28.70 41.11 33.52
N ASP A 223 -27.64 41.87 33.83
CA ASP A 223 -26.33 41.44 34.35
C ASP A 223 -25.11 41.50 33.40
N LYS A 224 -24.18 42.34 33.85
CA LYS A 224 -22.75 42.57 33.51
C LYS A 224 -22.31 42.43 32.05
N SER A 225 -21.88 43.56 31.50
CA SER A 225 -21.05 43.66 30.30
C SER A 225 -19.72 42.91 30.48
N ASP A 226 -19.68 41.66 30.06
CA ASP A 226 -18.42 40.94 29.85
C ASP A 226 -17.87 41.41 28.49
N HIS A 227 -17.07 42.49 28.52
CA HIS A 227 -16.38 43.04 27.34
C HIS A 227 -15.17 42.18 26.94
N ARG A 228 -15.31 40.86 26.96
CA ARG A 228 -14.24 39.96 26.54
C ARG A 228 -14.30 39.77 25.04
N THR A 229 -13.19 40.03 24.36
CA THR A 229 -13.08 39.69 22.93
C THR A 229 -13.21 38.16 22.76
N PRO A 230 -13.65 37.63 21.61
CA PRO A 230 -13.74 36.18 21.39
C PRO A 230 -12.43 35.41 21.62
N ILE A 231 -11.29 36.11 21.65
CA ILE A 231 -9.96 35.60 21.97
C ILE A 231 -9.75 35.45 23.49
N GLU A 232 -10.40 36.26 24.32
CA GLU A 232 -10.34 36.21 25.79
C GLU A 232 -11.19 35.07 26.41
N LEU A 233 -11.75 34.20 25.57
CA LEU A 233 -12.49 32.99 25.96
C LEU A 233 -11.72 31.70 25.68
N VAL A 234 -10.49 31.78 25.17
CA VAL A 234 -9.70 30.59 24.87
C VAL A 234 -9.22 29.96 26.18
N ILE A 235 -9.81 28.81 26.51
CA ILE A 235 -9.51 28.04 27.71
C ILE A 235 -8.66 26.82 27.37
N CYS A 236 -7.67 26.53 28.23
CA CYS A 236 -6.85 25.34 28.12
C CYS A 236 -7.72 24.08 28.24
N ALA A 237 -7.65 23.22 27.22
CA ALA A 237 -8.48 22.01 27.14
C ALA A 237 -8.21 20.99 28.24
N LYS A 238 -7.05 21.07 28.93
CA LYS A 238 -6.69 20.13 30.01
C LYS A 238 -7.08 20.62 31.40
N CYS A 239 -6.80 21.88 31.73
CA CYS A 239 -7.10 22.41 33.07
C CYS A 239 -8.43 23.17 33.14
N GLY A 240 -9.02 23.56 32.00
CA GLY A 240 -10.26 24.32 31.92
C GLY A 240 -10.12 25.81 32.25
N HIS A 241 -8.89 26.31 32.46
CA HIS A 241 -8.62 27.70 32.81
C HIS A 241 -8.06 28.48 31.61
N GLY A 242 -8.36 29.77 31.52
CA GLY A 242 -7.85 30.71 30.51
C GLY A 242 -6.82 31.70 31.08
N ASP A 243 -6.22 31.40 32.22
CA ASP A 243 -5.14 32.18 32.83
C ASP A 243 -3.81 31.98 32.09
N ASP A 244 -2.77 32.78 32.39
CA ASP A 244 -1.42 32.65 31.81
C ASP A 244 -1.40 32.58 30.26
N GLU A 245 -2.10 33.51 29.62
CA GLU A 245 -2.26 33.61 28.16
C GLU A 245 -0.91 33.60 27.41
N ALA A 246 0.13 34.18 28.00
CA ALA A 246 1.48 34.22 27.43
C ALA A 246 2.11 32.83 27.26
N ARG A 247 1.58 31.80 27.92
CA ARG A 247 2.03 30.41 27.84
C ARG A 247 0.95 29.46 27.33
N LEU A 248 -0.13 29.99 26.76
CA LEU A 248 -1.18 29.21 26.14
C LEU A 248 -0.84 28.94 24.66
N LEU A 249 -0.76 27.67 24.30
CA LEU A 249 -0.46 27.23 22.94
C LEU A 249 -1.75 26.93 22.19
N LEU A 250 -1.84 27.36 20.93
CA LEU A 250 -2.93 27.03 20.02
C LEU A 250 -2.47 25.96 19.05
N CYS A 251 -3.29 24.91 18.89
CA CYS A 251 -3.00 23.88 17.90
C CYS A 251 -3.31 24.39 16.48
N GLU A 252 -2.39 24.21 15.54
CA GLU A 252 -2.61 24.63 14.13
C GLU A 252 -3.63 23.78 13.35
N THR A 253 -4.06 22.65 13.90
CA THR A 253 -4.85 21.65 13.17
C THR A 253 -6.14 21.22 13.87
N CYS A 254 -6.44 21.82 15.03
CA CYS A 254 -7.71 21.62 15.74
C CYS A 254 -7.94 22.79 16.71
N ASP A 255 -9.11 22.85 17.33
CA ASP A 255 -9.48 23.95 18.23
C ASP A 255 -8.91 23.80 19.65
N ASN A 256 -8.02 22.83 19.89
CA ASN A 256 -7.41 22.66 21.20
C ASN A 256 -6.41 23.78 21.50
N SER A 257 -6.53 24.33 22.71
CA SER A 257 -5.50 25.16 23.32
C SER A 257 -4.97 24.48 24.59
N LEU A 258 -3.67 24.60 24.86
CA LEU A 258 -3.03 23.97 26.01
C LEU A 258 -1.93 24.87 26.56
N HIS A 259 -1.85 25.05 27.89
CA HIS A 259 -0.67 25.67 28.48
C HIS A 259 0.58 24.84 28.22
N ILE A 260 1.76 25.47 28.18
CA ILE A 260 3.04 24.77 28.01
C ILE A 260 3.20 23.60 29.01
N TYR A 261 2.76 23.77 30.26
CA TYR A 261 2.83 22.75 31.31
C TYR A 261 1.66 21.75 31.29
N CYS A 262 0.58 22.08 30.57
CA CYS A 262 -0.54 21.19 30.33
C CYS A 262 -0.34 20.30 29.09
N ALA A 263 0.54 20.70 28.17
CA ALA A 263 0.91 19.89 27.01
C ALA A 263 1.45 18.50 27.41
N ASN A 264 1.38 17.56 26.47
CA ASN A 264 2.02 16.25 26.63
C ASN A 264 3.11 16.04 25.56
N PRO A 265 4.39 15.95 25.94
CA PRO A 265 4.92 16.20 27.30
C PRO A 265 4.84 17.70 27.67
N PRO A 266 4.95 18.04 28.98
CA PRO A 266 5.07 19.42 29.42
C PRO A 266 6.28 20.10 28.79
N LEU A 267 6.08 21.33 28.30
CA LEU A 267 7.09 22.14 27.64
C LEU A 267 7.67 23.15 28.63
N MET A 268 9.00 23.33 28.56
CA MET A 268 9.75 24.27 29.41
C MET A 268 9.59 25.72 28.95
N GLU A 269 9.39 25.94 27.65
CA GLU A 269 9.25 27.25 27.03
C GLU A 269 8.24 27.19 25.88
N VAL A 270 7.71 28.35 25.50
CA VAL A 270 6.81 28.49 24.35
C VAL A 270 7.61 28.19 23.06
N PRO A 271 7.20 27.20 22.25
CA PRO A 271 7.89 26.86 21.02
C PRO A 271 7.95 28.04 20.05
N LYS A 272 9.09 28.17 19.34
CA LYS A 272 9.23 29.14 18.26
C LYS A 272 8.67 28.53 16.97
N GLY A 273 7.48 28.95 16.56
CA GLY A 273 6.84 28.52 15.31
C GLY A 273 5.52 27.78 15.52
N GLU A 274 5.10 27.04 14.50
CA GLU A 274 3.86 26.24 14.53
C GLU A 274 3.92 25.15 15.61
N TRP A 275 2.84 25.00 16.37
CA TRP A 275 2.69 23.94 17.37
C TRP A 275 1.44 23.10 17.10
N ARG A 276 1.54 21.80 17.39
CA ARG A 276 0.43 20.85 17.25
C ARG A 276 0.29 20.06 18.53
N CYS A 277 -0.95 19.85 18.97
CA CYS A 277 -1.24 19.04 20.14
C CYS A 277 -0.88 17.57 19.90
N HIS A 278 -0.62 16.84 20.99
CA HIS A 278 -0.22 15.44 20.97
C HIS A 278 -1.11 14.58 20.09
N THR A 279 -2.44 14.71 20.23
CA THR A 279 -3.44 13.97 19.46
C THR A 279 -3.34 14.24 17.96
N CYS A 280 -3.14 15.49 17.56
CA CYS A 280 -2.98 15.84 16.14
C CYS A 280 -1.68 15.28 15.56
N VAL A 281 -0.57 15.31 16.31
CA VAL A 281 0.69 14.68 15.89
C VAL A 281 0.49 13.17 15.73
N THR A 282 -0.09 12.51 16.72
CA THR A 282 -0.35 11.06 16.72
C THR A 282 -1.26 10.65 15.56
N ASN A 283 -2.34 11.39 15.30
CA ASN A 283 -3.24 11.12 14.19
C ASN A 283 -2.54 11.33 12.84
N ALA A 284 -1.76 12.40 12.68
CA ALA A 284 -1.00 12.66 11.45
C ALA A 284 0.07 11.58 11.16
N VAL A 285 0.64 10.97 12.20
CA VAL A 285 1.56 9.84 12.07
C VAL A 285 0.80 8.53 11.78
N LYS A 286 -0.31 8.28 12.47
CA LYS A 286 -1.15 7.08 12.24
C LYS A 286 -1.74 7.06 10.84
N SER A 287 -2.08 8.21 10.25
CA SER A 287 -2.60 8.31 8.89
C SER A 287 -1.57 7.98 7.79
N VAL A 288 -0.26 7.96 8.07
CA VAL A 288 0.76 7.65 7.05
C VAL A 288 0.57 6.28 6.40
N SER A 289 -0.03 5.31 7.10
CA SER A 289 -0.28 3.98 6.54
C SER A 289 -1.44 3.93 5.52
N THR A 290 -2.27 4.97 5.43
CA THR A 290 -3.43 4.98 4.52
C THR A 290 -3.09 5.33 3.08
N ASP A 291 -1.90 5.87 2.82
CA ASP A 291 -1.48 6.31 1.48
C ASP A 291 -0.90 5.18 0.61
N PHE A 292 -0.78 3.97 1.16
CA PHE A 292 -0.29 2.81 0.43
C PHE A 292 -1.45 2.06 -0.25
N GLY A 293 -1.61 2.30 -1.55
CA GLY A 293 -2.61 1.62 -2.37
C GLY A 293 -2.22 1.63 -3.84
N PHE A 294 -2.86 0.76 -4.63
CA PHE A 294 -2.75 0.82 -6.07
C PHE A 294 -3.53 2.03 -6.56
N VAL A 295 -2.83 3.01 -7.12
CA VAL A 295 -3.46 4.20 -7.68
C VAL A 295 -3.65 3.97 -9.16
N ASP A 296 -4.86 4.22 -9.64
CA ASP A 296 -5.14 4.20 -11.07
C ASP A 296 -4.32 5.29 -11.78
N SER A 297 -3.76 4.93 -12.94
CA SER A 297 -3.15 5.88 -13.85
C SER A 297 -4.17 6.93 -14.26
N GLN A 298 -3.72 8.18 -14.41
CA GLN A 298 -4.56 9.25 -14.99
C GLN A 298 -4.75 9.08 -16.51
N GLN A 299 -3.97 8.20 -17.13
CA GLN A 299 -3.98 7.91 -18.57
C GLN A 299 -4.69 6.59 -18.85
N ILE A 300 -5.57 6.61 -19.84
CA ILE A 300 -6.19 5.43 -20.45
C ILE A 300 -5.25 4.93 -21.56
N PHE A 301 -5.12 3.61 -21.67
CA PHE A 301 -4.33 2.95 -22.70
C PHE A 301 -5.20 1.99 -23.50
N ASN A 302 -4.76 1.71 -24.72
CA ASN A 302 -5.15 0.50 -25.44
C ASN A 302 -3.98 -0.50 -25.51
N LEU A 303 -4.19 -1.70 -26.06
CA LEU A 303 -3.14 -2.74 -26.08
C LEU A 303 -1.89 -2.29 -26.85
N ASN A 304 -2.07 -1.58 -27.97
CA ASN A 304 -0.95 -1.10 -28.79
C ASN A 304 -0.13 -0.04 -28.06
N THR A 305 -0.78 1.02 -27.58
CA THR A 305 -0.13 2.13 -26.85
C THR A 305 0.49 1.67 -25.54
N PHE A 306 -0.11 0.68 -24.87
CA PHE A 306 0.48 0.07 -23.67
C PHE A 306 1.72 -0.76 -24.00
N GLY A 307 1.68 -1.51 -25.11
CA GLY A 307 2.83 -2.23 -25.65
C GLY A 307 4.00 -1.30 -25.98
N ASP A 308 3.73 -0.19 -26.66
CA ASP A 308 4.74 0.82 -26.99
C ASP A 308 5.36 1.44 -25.73
N TRP A 309 4.52 1.78 -24.74
CA TRP A 309 4.97 2.27 -23.44
C TRP A 309 5.85 1.24 -22.72
N ALA A 310 5.43 -0.02 -22.66
CA ALA A 310 6.15 -1.09 -21.99
C ALA A 310 7.50 -1.39 -22.66
N ASN A 311 7.53 -1.43 -23.99
CA ASN A 311 8.75 -1.62 -24.78
C ASN A 311 9.72 -0.45 -24.59
N THR A 312 9.21 0.79 -24.65
CA THR A 312 10.02 1.99 -24.41
C THR A 312 10.61 1.98 -23.01
N PHE A 313 9.82 1.64 -21.99
CA PHE A 313 10.28 1.52 -20.61
C PHE A 313 11.39 0.46 -20.49
N LYS A 314 11.16 -0.75 -21.01
CA LYS A 314 12.13 -1.85 -20.94
C LYS A 314 13.43 -1.51 -21.66
N GLN A 315 13.33 -0.87 -22.84
CA GLN A 315 14.49 -0.42 -23.60
C GLN A 315 15.31 0.64 -22.85
N GLN A 316 14.64 1.63 -22.25
CA GLN A 316 15.33 2.68 -21.49
C GLN A 316 15.97 2.14 -20.21
N TYR A 317 15.30 1.20 -19.53
CA TYR A 317 15.78 0.61 -18.29
C TYR A 317 17.02 -0.27 -18.52
N PHE A 318 16.94 -1.20 -19.49
CA PHE A 318 18.03 -2.16 -19.75
C PHE A 318 19.07 -1.65 -20.76
N LYS A 319 18.76 -0.58 -21.50
CA LYS A 319 19.57 -0.06 -22.62
C LYS A 319 19.83 -1.11 -23.71
N GLU A 320 18.86 -2.02 -23.89
CA GLU A 320 18.90 -3.17 -24.78
C GLU A 320 17.57 -3.28 -25.54
N ILE A 321 17.53 -4.05 -26.62
CA ILE A 321 16.29 -4.33 -27.35
C ILE A 321 15.35 -5.13 -26.41
N PRO A 322 14.08 -4.70 -26.22
CA PRO A 322 13.17 -5.33 -25.25
C PRO A 322 13.00 -6.85 -25.37
N THR A 323 13.06 -7.41 -26.57
CA THR A 323 12.93 -8.85 -26.85
C THR A 323 14.16 -9.65 -26.46
N ASP A 324 15.33 -9.01 -26.43
CA ASP A 324 16.63 -9.67 -26.30
C ASP A 324 17.10 -9.75 -24.85
N VAL A 325 16.47 -8.97 -23.96
CA VAL A 325 16.78 -8.98 -22.52
C VAL A 325 16.46 -10.36 -21.92
N PRO A 326 17.46 -11.09 -21.38
CA PRO A 326 17.25 -12.42 -20.80
C PRO A 326 16.28 -12.40 -19.62
N ARG A 327 15.47 -13.46 -19.49
CA ARG A 327 14.47 -13.59 -18.41
C ARG A 327 15.14 -13.59 -17.03
N GLU A 328 16.31 -14.21 -16.91
CA GLU A 328 17.08 -14.32 -15.67
C GLU A 328 17.55 -12.93 -15.20
N LYS A 329 17.91 -12.06 -16.15
CA LYS A 329 18.30 -10.68 -15.88
C LYS A 329 17.11 -9.86 -15.38
N VAL A 330 15.94 -10.02 -16.00
CA VAL A 330 14.70 -9.35 -15.57
C VAL A 330 14.28 -9.81 -14.18
N GLU A 331 14.38 -11.11 -13.89
CA GLU A 331 14.02 -11.69 -12.59
C GLU A 331 14.94 -11.19 -11.46
N ALA A 332 16.26 -11.20 -11.67
CA ALA A 332 17.21 -10.66 -10.70
C ALA A 332 16.99 -9.17 -10.43
N GLU A 333 16.77 -8.38 -11.49
CA GLU A 333 16.46 -6.95 -11.35
C GLU A 333 15.14 -6.72 -10.61
N PHE A 334 14.09 -7.51 -10.88
CA PHE A 334 12.83 -7.39 -10.16
C PHE A 334 13.02 -7.53 -8.65
N TRP A 335 13.68 -8.59 -8.19
CA TRP A 335 13.91 -8.82 -6.76
C TRP A 335 14.81 -7.77 -6.11
N ARG A 336 15.81 -7.27 -6.86
CA ARG A 336 16.64 -6.13 -6.43
C ARG A 336 15.81 -4.87 -6.19
N ASN A 337 14.91 -4.52 -7.12
CA ASN A 337 14.06 -3.33 -7.01
C ASN A 337 12.99 -3.43 -5.93
N VAL A 338 12.56 -4.64 -5.55
CA VAL A 338 11.61 -4.84 -4.43
C VAL A 338 12.22 -4.41 -3.08
N VAL A 339 13.54 -4.43 -2.96
CA VAL A 339 14.25 -4.09 -1.71
C VAL A 339 15.00 -2.77 -1.77
N ASP A 340 15.03 -2.12 -2.94
CA ASP A 340 15.68 -0.83 -3.15
C ASP A 340 14.82 0.30 -2.56
N ILE A 341 15.41 1.02 -1.60
CA ILE A 341 14.78 2.17 -0.93
C ILE A 341 15.17 3.48 -1.61
N ASP A 342 16.32 3.51 -2.30
CA ASP A 342 16.88 4.71 -2.92
C ASP A 342 16.27 4.95 -4.31
N SER A 343 16.14 3.89 -5.12
CA SER A 343 15.62 3.98 -6.49
C SER A 343 14.24 3.35 -6.61
N VAL A 344 13.20 4.17 -6.47
CA VAL A 344 11.81 3.68 -6.61
C VAL A 344 11.48 3.45 -8.08
N VAL A 345 11.44 2.18 -8.47
CA VAL A 345 10.92 1.78 -9.79
C VAL A 345 9.40 1.68 -9.76
N GLN A 346 8.77 2.33 -10.73
CA GLN A 346 7.32 2.32 -10.92
C GLN A 346 6.97 1.63 -12.23
N VAL A 347 6.02 0.71 -12.17
CA VAL A 347 5.47 0.01 -13.33
C VAL A 347 3.97 0.22 -13.42
N LYS A 348 3.39 -0.08 -14.58
CA LYS A 348 1.94 -0.04 -14.81
C LYS A 348 1.47 -1.46 -15.15
N TYR A 349 0.26 -1.82 -14.72
CA TYR A 349 -0.36 -3.09 -15.08
C TYR A 349 -1.88 -2.98 -15.22
N GLY A 350 -2.48 -3.79 -16.07
CA GLY A 350 -3.94 -3.94 -16.19
C GLY A 350 -4.41 -5.17 -15.43
N ALA A 351 -5.34 -5.01 -14.50
CA ALA A 351 -5.94 -6.09 -13.73
C ALA A 351 -7.43 -5.80 -13.47
N ASP A 352 -8.15 -6.80 -12.96
CA ASP A 352 -9.59 -6.74 -12.69
C ASP A 352 -10.42 -6.35 -13.94
N LEU A 353 -9.95 -6.78 -15.11
CA LEU A 353 -10.62 -6.55 -16.39
C LEU A 353 -11.60 -7.70 -16.64
N ILE A 354 -12.89 -7.41 -16.47
CA ILE A 354 -13.96 -8.41 -16.58
C ILE A 354 -14.26 -8.66 -18.06
N SER A 355 -14.22 -9.91 -18.51
CA SER A 355 -14.39 -10.25 -19.94
C SER A 355 -15.78 -9.90 -20.48
N SER A 356 -16.80 -9.83 -19.62
CA SER A 356 -18.13 -9.32 -19.98
C SER A 356 -18.12 -7.85 -20.42
N LYS A 357 -17.15 -7.05 -19.95
CA LYS A 357 -16.97 -5.64 -20.31
C LYS A 357 -15.97 -5.44 -21.44
N VAL A 358 -14.81 -6.10 -21.34
CA VAL A 358 -13.68 -5.84 -22.25
C VAL A 358 -13.53 -6.89 -23.37
N GLY A 359 -14.38 -7.92 -23.36
CA GLY A 359 -14.27 -9.07 -24.24
C GLY A 359 -13.37 -10.17 -23.66
N SER A 360 -13.48 -11.36 -24.24
CA SER A 360 -12.62 -12.49 -23.94
C SER A 360 -11.50 -12.60 -24.98
N GLY A 361 -10.30 -13.01 -24.55
CA GLY A 361 -9.21 -13.36 -25.47
C GLY A 361 -9.52 -14.57 -26.35
N PHE A 362 -10.38 -15.48 -25.86
CA PHE A 362 -10.91 -16.62 -26.62
C PHE A 362 -12.19 -16.26 -27.40
N PRO A 363 -12.46 -16.94 -28.54
CA PRO A 363 -13.70 -16.80 -29.29
C PRO A 363 -14.96 -17.07 -28.49
N ARG A 364 -15.97 -16.22 -28.62
CA ARG A 364 -17.36 -16.47 -28.16
C ARG A 364 -18.33 -16.55 -29.35
N ARG A 365 -19.58 -16.93 -29.07
CA ARG A 365 -20.60 -17.14 -30.10
C ARG A 365 -20.98 -15.82 -30.79
N GLU A 366 -21.06 -14.77 -29.99
CA GLU A 366 -21.43 -13.40 -30.34
C GLU A 366 -20.32 -12.63 -31.08
N ASP A 367 -19.07 -13.07 -31.00
CA ASP A 367 -17.95 -12.31 -31.58
C ASP A 367 -17.93 -12.42 -33.11
N SER A 368 -17.88 -11.30 -33.81
CA SER A 368 -17.69 -11.26 -35.27
C SER A 368 -16.20 -11.38 -35.61
N LEU A 369 -15.73 -12.59 -35.89
CA LEU A 369 -14.33 -12.85 -36.27
C LEU A 369 -14.19 -12.81 -37.79
N ASN A 370 -13.59 -11.73 -38.30
CA ASN A 370 -13.29 -11.58 -39.71
C ASN A 370 -12.05 -12.41 -40.08
N GLY A 371 -12.14 -13.21 -41.15
CA GLY A 371 -10.99 -13.94 -41.70
C GLY A 371 -10.75 -15.36 -41.16
N ILE A 372 -11.64 -15.88 -40.30
CA ILE A 372 -11.56 -17.25 -39.78
C ILE A 372 -12.68 -18.10 -40.39
N ASP A 373 -12.37 -19.33 -40.76
CA ASP A 373 -13.37 -20.27 -41.27
C ASP A 373 -14.46 -20.54 -40.20
N PHE A 374 -15.71 -20.68 -40.65
CA PHE A 374 -16.83 -20.91 -39.75
C PHE A 374 -16.65 -22.19 -38.92
N LYS A 375 -16.10 -23.26 -39.51
CA LYS A 375 -15.87 -24.53 -38.78
C LYS A 375 -14.79 -24.37 -37.72
N GLU A 376 -13.71 -23.68 -38.06
CA GLU A 376 -12.61 -23.38 -37.13
C GLU A 376 -13.09 -22.51 -35.96
N LYS A 377 -13.89 -21.47 -36.24
CA LYS A 377 -14.54 -20.68 -35.20
C LYS A 377 -15.40 -21.56 -34.28
N GLN A 378 -16.27 -22.40 -34.85
CA GLN A 378 -17.14 -23.27 -34.06
C GLN A 378 -16.34 -24.26 -33.21
N TYR A 379 -15.20 -24.74 -33.69
CA TYR A 379 -14.31 -25.60 -32.92
C TYR A 379 -13.80 -24.87 -31.66
N TYR A 380 -13.16 -23.70 -31.80
CA TYR A 380 -12.59 -22.98 -30.64
C TYR A 380 -13.65 -22.40 -29.70
N VAL A 381 -14.80 -21.96 -30.23
CA VAL A 381 -15.92 -21.45 -29.42
C VAL A 381 -16.47 -22.55 -28.49
N ASN A 382 -16.56 -23.79 -28.96
CA ASN A 382 -17.10 -24.89 -28.18
C ASN A 382 -16.01 -25.76 -27.52
N HIS A 383 -14.73 -25.42 -27.70
CA HIS A 383 -13.63 -26.22 -27.15
C HIS A 383 -13.66 -26.20 -25.61
N PRO A 384 -13.47 -27.35 -24.92
CA PRO A 384 -13.48 -27.40 -23.46
C PRO A 384 -12.39 -26.55 -22.78
N TRP A 385 -11.24 -26.37 -23.43
CA TRP A 385 -10.16 -25.50 -22.95
C TRP A 385 -10.36 -23.99 -23.22
N ASN A 386 -11.47 -23.60 -23.85
CA ASN A 386 -11.88 -22.21 -23.88
C ASN A 386 -12.36 -21.82 -22.47
N LEU A 387 -11.71 -20.84 -21.84
CA LEU A 387 -11.96 -20.50 -20.43
C LEU A 387 -13.41 -20.05 -20.16
N ASN A 388 -14.12 -19.55 -21.18
CA ASN A 388 -15.56 -19.22 -21.11
C ASN A 388 -16.46 -20.46 -20.92
N ASN A 389 -15.94 -21.66 -21.21
CA ASN A 389 -16.64 -22.93 -21.13
C ASN A 389 -16.27 -23.76 -19.90
N LEU A 390 -15.08 -23.55 -19.33
CA LEU A 390 -14.56 -24.36 -18.21
C LEU A 390 -15.54 -24.41 -17.02
N PRO A 391 -16.16 -23.29 -16.57
CA PRO A 391 -17.16 -23.33 -15.50
C PRO A 391 -18.44 -24.10 -15.85
N LYS A 392 -18.74 -24.29 -17.14
CA LYS A 392 -19.97 -24.88 -17.68
C LYS A 392 -19.82 -26.38 -18.01
N LEU A 393 -18.61 -26.94 -17.95
CA LEU A 393 -18.39 -28.37 -18.16
C LEU A 393 -19.15 -29.20 -17.12
N LYS A 394 -19.60 -30.40 -17.48
CA LYS A 394 -20.46 -31.23 -16.62
C LYS A 394 -19.78 -31.63 -15.30
N GLU A 395 -18.47 -31.75 -15.36
CA GLU A 395 -17.58 -32.12 -14.27
C GLU A 395 -17.24 -30.90 -13.38
N SER A 396 -17.56 -29.66 -13.83
CA SER A 396 -17.45 -28.46 -13.02
C SER A 396 -18.61 -28.37 -12.04
N VAL A 397 -18.32 -28.10 -10.77
CA VAL A 397 -19.34 -27.87 -9.73
C VAL A 397 -20.26 -26.70 -10.12
N LEU A 398 -19.72 -25.68 -10.80
CA LEU A 398 -20.45 -24.48 -11.15
C LEU A 398 -21.55 -24.73 -12.19
N CYS A 399 -21.50 -25.82 -12.97
CA CYS A 399 -22.54 -26.11 -13.96
C CYS A 399 -23.86 -26.58 -13.32
N HIS A 400 -23.82 -27.07 -12.08
CA HIS A 400 -24.99 -27.58 -11.34
C HIS A 400 -25.64 -26.54 -10.42
N MET A 401 -25.08 -25.34 -10.36
CA MET A 401 -25.63 -24.25 -9.55
C MET A 401 -26.57 -23.38 -10.40
N HIS A 402 -27.77 -23.09 -9.94
CA HIS A 402 -28.73 -22.24 -10.67
C HIS A 402 -28.62 -20.75 -10.34
N THR A 403 -27.79 -20.39 -9.36
CA THR A 403 -27.56 -19.00 -8.92
C THR A 403 -26.34 -18.39 -9.59
N ASP A 404 -26.46 -17.17 -10.09
CA ASP A 404 -25.35 -16.40 -10.65
C ASP A 404 -24.37 -15.99 -9.56
N ILE A 405 -23.27 -16.74 -9.44
CA ILE A 405 -22.10 -16.31 -8.67
C ILE A 405 -21.24 -15.49 -9.63
N SER A 406 -21.23 -14.18 -9.41
CA SER A 406 -20.91 -13.15 -10.40
C SER A 406 -19.43 -12.97 -10.75
N ASP A 407 -18.49 -13.65 -10.09
CA ASP A 407 -17.05 -13.43 -10.36
C ASP A 407 -16.34 -14.60 -11.05
N THR A 408 -16.77 -15.86 -10.86
CA THR A 408 -16.08 -17.05 -11.44
C THR A 408 -16.76 -17.63 -12.68
N ARG A 409 -17.99 -17.21 -13.00
CA ARG A 409 -18.68 -17.57 -14.25
C ARG A 409 -18.46 -16.59 -15.39
N MET A 410 -17.92 -15.41 -15.09
CA MET A 410 -17.72 -14.31 -16.03
C MET A 410 -16.28 -14.25 -16.59
N CYS A 411 -15.57 -15.37 -16.62
CA CYS A 411 -14.31 -15.48 -17.36
C CYS A 411 -14.57 -15.63 -18.86
#